data_AF-A0A2S9J4D5-F1
#
_entry.id   AF-A0A2S9J4D5-F1
#
_cell.length_a   1.000
_cell.length_b   1.000
_cell.length_c   1.000
_cell.angle_alpha   90.00
_cell.angle_beta   90.00
_cell.angle_gamma   90.00
#
_symmetry.space_group_name_H-M   'P 1'
#
loop_
_entity.id
_entity.type
_entity.pdbx_description
1 polymer ?
#
loop_
_entity_poly.entity_id
_entity_poly.type
_entity_poly.pdbx_seq_one_letter_code
_entity_poly.pdbx_strand_id
1 'polypeptide(L)'
;MDSSNVDSPNVDSSNVDSSSTSDLNTSKRMHYNQLAEEIIRFCSLEYKSSEQIATHIKRSEKYLKNNILTKMIRDGKLLKLYADNHPNQKYTAKK
;
A
#
# COMPACT_ATOMS: atom_id res chain seq x y z
N MET A 1 14.83 -24.72 54.46
CA MET A 1 13.71 -23.76 54.43
C MET A 1 14.18 -22.62 53.55
N ASP A 2 13.85 -22.71 52.27
CA ASP A 2 14.12 -21.65 51.28
C ASP A 2 12.76 -21.03 50.93
N SER A 3 12.73 -19.70 50.87
CA SER A 3 11.52 -18.88 50.89
C SER A 3 11.10 -18.49 49.47
N SER A 4 9.83 -18.75 49.14
CA SER A 4 8.89 -17.93 48.34
C SER A 4 9.45 -16.99 47.24
N ASN A 5 8.97 -17.10 46.00
CA ASN A 5 7.80 -16.32 45.54
C ASN A 5 7.42 -16.58 44.06
N VAL A 6 6.13 -16.42 43.83
CA VAL A 6 5.38 -16.26 42.57
C VAL A 6 5.98 -15.27 41.57
N ASP A 7 5.97 -15.65 40.29
CA ASP A 7 5.85 -14.70 39.17
C ASP A 7 5.17 -15.38 37.97
N SER A 8 3.93 -14.95 37.69
CA SER A 8 3.28 -15.06 36.38
C SER A 8 3.61 -13.78 35.60
N PRO A 9 3.72 -13.81 34.26
CA PRO A 9 2.58 -13.36 33.43
C PRO A 9 2.61 -14.05 32.03
N ASN A 10 1.72 -13.89 31.06
CA ASN A 10 0.60 -12.99 30.81
C ASN A 10 -0.30 -13.69 29.77
N VAL A 11 -1.62 -13.52 29.89
CA VAL A 11 -2.57 -13.70 28.79
C VAL A 11 -2.58 -12.41 27.97
N ASP A 12 -2.56 -12.49 26.64
CA ASP A 12 -3.33 -11.63 25.71
C ASP A 12 -3.02 -12.10 24.27
N SER A 13 -3.88 -12.83 23.58
CA SER A 13 -5.12 -12.37 22.95
C SER A 13 -4.97 -11.06 22.19
N SER A 14 -4.85 -11.21 20.86
CA SER A 14 -5.56 -10.44 19.84
C SER A 14 -5.40 -8.91 19.74
N ASN A 15 -5.42 -8.50 18.47
CA ASN A 15 -5.88 -7.20 17.97
C ASN A 15 -4.79 -6.13 17.88
N VAL A 16 -4.12 -6.13 16.72
CA VAL A 16 -3.34 -4.99 16.23
C VAL A 16 -4.29 -3.84 15.86
N ASP A 17 -4.87 -3.20 16.88
CA ASP A 17 -5.48 -1.88 16.76
C ASP A 17 -4.34 -0.86 16.64
N SER A 18 -4.18 -0.30 15.43
CA SER A 18 -3.30 0.85 15.22
C SER A 18 -4.10 2.12 15.45
N SER A 19 -4.10 2.61 16.69
CA SER A 19 -4.53 3.96 17.01
C SER A 19 -3.34 4.79 17.47
N SER A 20 -3.05 5.88 16.76
CA SER A 20 -2.30 7.01 17.29
C SER A 20 -2.76 8.30 16.62
N THR A 21 -3.64 8.98 17.37
CA THR A 21 -3.55 10.41 17.76
C THR A 21 -3.61 11.51 16.67
N SER A 22 -4.75 12.20 16.70
CA SER A 22 -4.94 13.67 16.76
C SER A 22 -4.45 14.59 15.62
N ASP A 23 -5.47 15.09 14.90
CA ASP A 23 -5.78 16.51 14.67
C ASP A 23 -5.27 17.27 13.42
N LEU A 24 -6.29 17.85 12.75
CA LEU A 24 -6.32 18.99 11.82
C LEU A 24 -6.01 18.71 10.32
N ASN A 25 -7.04 18.93 9.48
CA ASN A 25 -7.11 18.75 8.02
C ASN A 25 -7.12 17.30 7.50
N THR A 26 -8.14 16.53 7.90
CA THR A 26 -8.37 15.18 7.38
C THR A 26 -8.98 15.21 5.97
N SER A 27 -8.17 15.63 5.00
CA SER A 27 -8.19 15.00 3.68
C SER A 27 -7.92 13.52 3.94
N LYS A 28 -8.98 12.72 4.19
CA LYS A 28 -8.90 11.31 4.64
C LYS A 28 -7.75 10.63 3.91
N ARG A 29 -6.69 10.30 4.64
CA ARG A 29 -5.49 9.67 4.09
C ARG A 29 -5.93 8.31 3.56
N MET A 30 -6.17 8.23 2.26
CA MET A 30 -6.54 6.99 1.57
C MET A 30 -5.52 5.92 1.95
N HIS A 31 -6.00 4.84 2.56
CA HIS A 31 -5.13 3.77 3.01
C HIS A 31 -4.52 3.06 1.79
N TYR A 32 -3.32 2.48 1.95
CA TYR A 32 -2.60 1.82 0.85
C TYR A 32 -3.47 0.81 0.11
N ASN A 33 -4.23 -0.01 0.83
CA ASN A 33 -5.10 -1.03 0.24
C ASN A 33 -6.16 -0.41 -0.67
N GLN A 34 -6.77 0.70 -0.26
CA GLN A 34 -7.79 1.40 -1.04
C GLN A 34 -7.19 2.00 -2.32
N LEU A 35 -5.98 2.58 -2.24
CA LEU A 35 -5.25 3.05 -3.42
C LEU A 35 -4.92 1.88 -4.35
N ALA A 36 -4.44 0.76 -3.81
CA ALA A 36 -4.06 -0.40 -4.59
C ALA A 36 -5.26 -1.00 -5.34
N GLU A 37 -6.41 -1.15 -4.67
CA GLU A 37 -7.65 -1.63 -5.30
C GLU A 37 -8.12 -0.71 -6.44
N GLU A 38 -8.09 0.61 -6.22
CA GLU A 38 -8.49 1.56 -7.24
C GLU A 38 -7.56 1.52 -8.46
N ILE A 39 -6.26 1.38 -8.23
CA ILE A 39 -5.26 1.21 -9.30
C ILE A 39 -5.49 -0.10 -10.05
N ILE A 40 -5.78 -1.20 -9.34
CA ILE A 40 -6.09 -2.51 -9.97
C ILE A 40 -7.32 -2.37 -10.87
N ARG A 41 -8.41 -1.77 -10.37
CA ARG A 41 -9.63 -1.52 -11.15
C ARG A 41 -9.31 -0.72 -12.41
N PHE A 42 -8.57 0.37 -12.28
CA PHE A 42 -8.21 1.25 -13.40
C PHE A 42 -7.27 0.59 -14.43
N CYS A 43 -6.39 -0.32 -13.99
CA CYS A 43 -5.42 -1.01 -14.84
C CYS A 43 -5.87 -2.42 -15.28
N SER A 44 -7.13 -2.80 -15.00
CA SER A 44 -7.66 -4.14 -15.26
C SER A 44 -7.87 -4.46 -16.73
N LEU A 45 -8.21 -3.44 -17.53
CA LEU A 45 -8.54 -3.59 -18.96
C LEU A 45 -7.35 -3.33 -19.88
N GLU A 46 -6.49 -2.36 -19.54
CA GLU A 46 -5.39 -1.95 -20.39
C GLU A 46 -4.18 -1.44 -19.59
N TYR A 47 -3.04 -1.34 -20.28
CA TYR A 47 -1.82 -0.78 -19.73
C TYR A 47 -1.95 0.74 -19.56
N LYS A 48 -1.71 1.22 -18.35
CA LYS A 48 -1.76 2.65 -17.99
C LYS A 48 -0.38 3.19 -17.64
N SER A 49 -0.06 4.40 -18.08
CA SER A 49 1.17 5.10 -17.65
C SER A 49 1.06 5.53 -16.19
N SER A 50 2.20 5.80 -15.54
CA SER A 50 2.21 6.34 -14.17
C SER A 50 1.48 7.69 -14.08
N GLU A 51 1.55 8.52 -15.12
CA GLU A 51 0.84 9.79 -15.22
C GLU A 51 -0.69 9.58 -15.27
N GLN A 52 -1.19 8.65 -16.08
CA GLN A 52 -2.62 8.35 -16.14
C GLN A 52 -3.15 7.87 -14.78
N ILE A 53 -2.39 7.02 -14.11
CA ILE A 53 -2.75 6.53 -12.76
C ILE A 53 -2.72 7.68 -11.75
N ALA A 54 -1.72 8.57 -11.83
CA ALA A 54 -1.61 9.76 -10.97
C ALA A 54 -2.82 10.67 -11.08
N THR A 55 -3.28 10.95 -12.31
CA THR A 55 -4.46 11.74 -12.59
C THR A 55 -5.73 11.07 -12.05
N HIS A 56 -5.89 9.76 -12.27
CA HIS A 56 -7.05 9.00 -11.77
C HIS A 56 -7.13 9.00 -10.24
N ILE A 57 -6.01 8.73 -9.58
CA ILE A 57 -5.91 8.60 -8.11
C ILE A 57 -5.80 9.97 -7.41
N LYS A 58 -5.62 11.05 -8.17
CA LYS A 58 -5.40 12.42 -7.68
C LYS A 58 -4.23 12.50 -6.71
N ARG A 59 -3.11 11.90 -7.10
CA ARG A 59 -1.84 11.89 -6.35
C ARG A 59 -0.68 12.21 -7.27
N SER A 60 0.47 12.59 -6.69
CA SER A 60 1.65 12.88 -7.51
C SER A 60 2.20 11.60 -8.14
N GLU A 61 2.62 11.71 -9.39
CA GLU A 61 3.24 10.60 -10.12
C GLU A 61 4.46 10.06 -9.39
N LYS A 62 5.32 10.96 -8.86
CA LYS A 62 6.50 10.61 -8.07
C LYS A 62 6.14 9.77 -6.83
N TYR A 63 5.08 10.15 -6.10
CA TYR A 63 4.63 9.39 -4.94
C TYR A 63 4.16 8.00 -5.34
N LEU A 64 3.34 7.91 -6.40
CA LEU A 64 2.84 6.63 -6.90
C LEU A 64 3.98 5.72 -7.34
N LYS A 65 4.91 6.19 -8.17
CA LYS A 65 6.05 5.40 -8.64
C LYS A 65 6.86 4.85 -7.48
N ASN A 66 7.28 5.71 -6.56
CA ASN A 66 8.24 5.34 -5.53
C ASN A 66 7.63 4.51 -4.39
N ASN A 67 6.36 4.74 -4.05
CA ASN A 67 5.76 4.13 -2.86
C ASN A 67 4.70 3.09 -3.21
N ILE A 68 3.79 3.41 -4.15
CA ILE A 68 2.60 2.60 -4.39
C ILE A 68 2.86 1.55 -5.48
N LEU A 69 3.22 1.97 -6.69
CA LEU A 69 3.45 1.10 -7.84
C LEU A 69 4.62 0.15 -7.59
N THR A 70 5.75 0.65 -7.06
CA THR A 70 6.89 -0.19 -6.68
C THR A 70 6.48 -1.30 -5.69
N LYS A 71 5.65 -0.97 -4.69
CA LYS A 71 5.14 -1.96 -3.74
C LYS A 71 4.15 -2.94 -4.40
N MET A 72 3.22 -2.45 -5.22
CA MET A 72 2.24 -3.30 -5.91
C MET A 72 2.89 -4.29 -6.88
N ILE A 73 4.00 -3.92 -7.54
CA ILE A 73 4.77 -4.83 -8.38
C ILE A 73 5.43 -5.91 -7.52
N ARG A 74 6.07 -5.53 -6.41
CA ARG A 74 6.68 -6.46 -5.45
C ARG A 74 5.65 -7.44 -4.88
N ASP A 75 4.45 -6.96 -4.58
CA ASP A 75 3.33 -7.75 -4.07
C ASP A 75 2.63 -8.57 -5.18
N GLY A 76 3.11 -8.50 -6.44
CA GLY A 76 2.56 -9.25 -7.56
C GLY A 76 1.19 -8.78 -8.04
N LYS A 77 0.74 -7.58 -7.66
CA LYS A 77 -0.58 -7.02 -8.03
C LYS A 77 -0.57 -6.32 -9.39
N LEU A 78 0.58 -5.76 -9.78
CA LEU A 78 0.77 -5.12 -11.08
C LEU A 78 1.93 -5.75 -11.84
N LEU A 79 1.82 -5.72 -13.16
CA LEU A 79 2.88 -6.07 -14.09
C LEU A 79 3.37 -4.82 -14.82
N LYS A 80 4.67 -4.79 -15.09
CA LYS A 80 5.33 -3.78 -15.90
C LYS A 80 5.22 -4.16 -17.38
N LEU A 81 5.00 -3.17 -18.26
CA LEU A 81 5.08 -3.36 -19.71
C LEU A 81 6.51 -3.68 -20.17
N TYR A 82 7.49 -2.90 -19.71
CA TYR A 82 8.92 -3.16 -19.94
C TYR A 82 9.60 -3.64 -18.66
N ALA A 83 10.52 -4.60 -18.78
CA ALA A 83 11.19 -5.19 -17.62
C ALA A 83 12.10 -4.17 -16.90
N ASP A 84 12.79 -3.34 -17.67
CA ASP A 84 13.75 -2.32 -17.24
C ASP A 84 13.11 -0.95 -16.98
N ASN A 85 13.93 0.07 -16.69
CA ASN A 85 13.46 1.42 -16.46
C ASN A 85 13.28 2.16 -17.80
N HIS A 86 12.12 1.99 -18.41
CA HIS A 86 11.80 2.57 -19.71
C HIS A 86 11.02 3.90 -19.57
N PRO A 87 11.29 4.94 -20.39
CA PRO A 87 10.57 6.21 -20.33
C PRO A 87 9.06 6.05 -20.56
N ASN A 88 8.67 5.13 -21.45
CA ASN A 88 7.27 4.87 -21.79
C ASN A 88 6.64 3.76 -20.94
N GLN A 89 7.10 3.60 -19.69
CA GLN A 89 6.64 2.54 -18.80
C GLN A 89 5.13 2.61 -18.55
N LYS A 90 4.46 1.46 -18.69
CA LYS A 90 3.05 1.27 -18.33
C LYS A 90 2.87 0.08 -17.40
N TYR A 91 1.70 0.03 -16.77
CA TYR A 91 1.34 -0.98 -15.76
C TYR A 91 -0.04 -1.56 -16.07
N THR A 92 -0.21 -2.85 -15.86
CA THR A 92 -1.52 -3.54 -15.94
C THR A 92 -1.72 -4.39 -14.68
N ALA A 93 -2.98 -4.63 -14.31
CA ALA A 93 -3.31 -5.54 -13.22
C ALA A 93 -2.89 -6.97 -13.57
N LYS A 94 -2.31 -7.68 -12.61
CA LYS A 94 -2.08 -9.12 -12.78
C LYS A 94 -3.42 -9.84 -12.67
N LYS A 95 -3.78 -10.61 -13.70
CA LYS A 95 -4.97 -11.47 -13.71
C LYS A 95 -4.82 -12.64 -12.74
#